data_AF-A0A7T7XQR8-F1
#
_entry.id   AF-A0A7T7XQR8-F1
#
_cell.length_a   1.000
_cell.length_b   1.000
_cell.length_c   1.000
_cell.angle_alpha   90.00
_cell.angle_beta   90.00
_cell.angle_gamma   90.00
#
_symmetry.space_group_name_H-M   'P 1'
#
loop_
_entity.id
_entity.type
_entity.pdbx_description
1 polymer ?
#
loop_
_entity_poly.entity_id
_entity_poly.type
_entity_poly.pdbx_seq_one_letter_code
_entity_poly.pdbx_strand_id
1 'polypeptide(L)'
;MPPVLHADDTAAEAFSSFADPSRIWGNGVESAIEEAYRQCFRTFIIGERVMNLRLPFAQNYERAELAEQPWEFVGGGKAGPAFLWEAITEILESDGFREYAKTLQDGREKVVIFDIPERTWTTSRDIFDIARMKAGSYRGLPHRPYVLNQGNEITQSDVYNYLYCVGWVGLDCSGFVWHVLSYTARKGGLDLGRALRTALGAPRNADPAYYAGTAFFNSRSPEIIAVTDRVGNLRPGDVLLFRGEDGSMVHSAVIQSVDRDQGIIRYVQCTDEAPLSERGAHESYIYFDPSSPDMSLKDESIRWTQKRYPPFPGEKASPFSDDGKRYRAFPEHGGGRVVRLRAMEGPIRNLSARR
;
A
#
# COMPACT_ATOMS: atom_id res chain seq x y z
N MET A 1 30.29 18.01 -7.42
CA MET A 1 29.58 16.72 -7.30
C MET A 1 29.92 15.88 -8.52
N PRO A 2 30.14 14.56 -8.40
CA PRO A 2 30.07 13.69 -9.56
C PRO A 2 28.64 13.72 -10.14
N PRO A 3 28.47 13.53 -11.46
CA PRO A 3 27.17 13.62 -12.11
C PRO A 3 26.21 12.54 -11.61
N VAL A 4 24.90 12.84 -11.62
CA VAL A 4 23.85 11.82 -11.53
C VAL A 4 24.04 10.90 -12.73
N LEU A 5 24.52 9.68 -12.48
CA LEU A 5 24.64 8.65 -13.50
C LEU A 5 23.24 8.13 -13.82
N HIS A 6 22.64 8.66 -14.88
CA HIS A 6 21.53 8.00 -15.53
C HIS A 6 22.06 6.74 -16.22
N ALA A 7 21.38 5.61 -16.06
CA ALA A 7 21.67 4.43 -16.87
C ALA A 7 21.56 4.81 -18.35
N ASP A 8 22.53 4.41 -19.18
CA ASP A 8 22.35 4.54 -20.63
C ASP A 8 21.13 3.71 -21.07
N ASP A 9 20.57 4.05 -22.24
CA ASP A 9 19.34 3.41 -22.72
C ASP A 9 19.48 1.89 -22.84
N THR A 10 20.69 1.40 -23.07
CA THR A 10 21.01 -0.03 -23.21
C THR A 10 20.99 -0.75 -21.86
N ALA A 11 21.50 -0.12 -20.80
CA ALA A 11 21.39 -0.58 -19.44
C ALA A 11 19.94 -0.50 -18.94
N ALA A 12 19.20 0.55 -19.29
CA ALA A 12 17.78 0.68 -18.97
C ALA A 12 16.93 -0.43 -19.62
N GLU A 13 17.21 -0.78 -20.88
CA GLU A 13 16.60 -1.92 -21.57
C GLU A 13 17.00 -3.27 -20.95
N ALA A 14 18.27 -3.46 -20.61
CA ALA A 14 18.74 -4.68 -19.94
C ALA A 14 18.09 -4.87 -18.56
N PHE A 15 18.01 -3.81 -17.75
CA PHE A 15 17.36 -3.81 -16.44
C PHE A 15 15.85 -4.04 -16.55
N SER A 16 15.18 -3.41 -17.52
CA SER A 16 13.75 -3.63 -17.75
C SER A 16 13.44 -5.06 -18.18
N SER A 17 14.31 -5.68 -18.99
CA SER A 17 14.19 -7.09 -19.35
C SER A 17 14.42 -8.03 -18.15
N PHE A 18 15.36 -7.69 -17.26
CA PHE A 18 15.64 -8.48 -16.05
C PHE A 18 14.51 -8.36 -15.02
N ALA A 19 13.91 -7.18 -14.93
CA ALA A 19 12.79 -6.87 -14.05
C ALA A 19 11.43 -7.32 -14.60
N ASP A 20 11.38 -7.95 -15.79
CA ASP A 20 10.14 -8.40 -16.42
C ASP A 20 9.43 -9.46 -15.56
N PRO A 21 8.23 -9.17 -15.04
CA PRO A 21 7.43 -10.12 -14.27
C PRO A 21 7.13 -11.43 -14.99
N SER A 22 7.08 -11.41 -16.32
CA SER A 22 6.76 -12.59 -17.12
C SER A 22 7.75 -13.74 -16.93
N ARG A 23 8.98 -13.43 -16.50
CA ARG A 23 10.02 -14.44 -16.20
C ARG A 23 9.72 -15.28 -14.95
N ILE A 24 8.95 -14.74 -14.00
CA ILE A 24 8.59 -15.42 -12.75
C ILE A 24 7.13 -15.89 -12.79
N TRP A 25 6.24 -15.09 -13.38
CA TRP A 25 4.80 -15.30 -13.36
C TRP A 25 4.22 -15.82 -14.68
N GLY A 26 5.06 -16.00 -15.71
CA GLY A 26 4.61 -16.33 -17.06
C GLY A 26 3.79 -15.20 -17.69
N ASN A 27 3.04 -15.51 -18.74
CA ASN A 27 2.08 -14.56 -19.30
C ASN A 27 0.73 -14.68 -18.58
N GLY A 28 -0.03 -13.58 -18.48
CA GLY A 28 -1.40 -13.61 -17.98
C GLY A 28 -1.72 -12.54 -16.93
N VAL A 29 -2.79 -12.79 -16.16
CA VAL A 29 -3.35 -11.83 -15.20
C VAL A 29 -2.41 -11.58 -14.04
N GLU A 30 -1.80 -12.64 -13.50
CA GLU A 30 -0.88 -12.62 -12.37
C GLU A 30 0.37 -11.78 -12.68
N SER A 31 0.88 -11.90 -13.92
CA SER A 31 1.99 -11.07 -14.43
C SER A 31 1.57 -9.61 -14.60
N ALA A 32 0.37 -9.34 -15.12
CA ALA A 32 -0.12 -7.96 -15.25
C ALA A 32 -0.33 -7.28 -13.88
N ILE A 33 -0.82 -8.03 -12.88
CA ILE A 33 -0.92 -7.57 -11.49
C ILE A 33 0.49 -7.34 -10.90
N GLU A 34 1.43 -8.26 -11.15
CA GLU A 34 2.83 -8.09 -10.71
C GLU A 34 3.49 -6.86 -11.33
N GLU A 35 3.29 -6.61 -12.62
CA GLU A 35 3.78 -5.41 -13.31
C GLU A 35 3.21 -4.15 -12.66
N ALA A 36 1.90 -4.10 -12.42
CA ALA A 36 1.26 -2.97 -11.75
C ALA A 36 1.82 -2.74 -10.34
N TYR A 37 2.04 -3.83 -9.60
CA TYR A 37 2.61 -3.82 -8.26
C TYR A 37 4.06 -3.31 -8.26
N ARG A 38 4.91 -3.77 -9.20
CA ARG A 38 6.31 -3.32 -9.32
C ARG A 38 6.45 -1.84 -9.64
N GLN A 39 5.46 -1.22 -10.29
CA GLN A 39 5.46 0.24 -10.48
C GLN A 39 5.40 1.01 -9.16
N CYS A 40 4.97 0.38 -8.07
CA CYS A 40 4.98 0.96 -6.73
C CYS A 40 6.36 0.91 -6.07
N PHE A 41 7.43 0.53 -6.78
CA PHE A 41 8.80 0.47 -6.27
C PHE A 41 9.73 1.28 -7.16
N ARG A 42 10.70 1.96 -6.54
CA ARG A 42 11.76 2.69 -7.25
C ARG A 42 13.05 2.70 -6.44
N THR A 43 14.17 2.57 -7.15
CA THR A 43 15.50 2.59 -6.54
C THR A 43 16.04 4.02 -6.51
N PHE A 44 16.56 4.45 -5.37
CA PHE A 44 17.21 5.74 -5.17
C PHE A 44 18.59 5.55 -4.55
N ILE A 45 19.49 6.50 -4.81
CA ILE A 45 20.74 6.63 -4.06
C ILE A 45 20.56 7.80 -3.09
N ILE A 46 20.52 7.50 -1.79
CA ILE A 46 20.33 8.50 -0.73
C ILE A 46 21.57 8.46 0.17
N GLY A 47 22.34 9.56 0.17
CA GLY A 47 23.69 9.54 0.69
C GLY A 47 24.56 8.56 -0.09
N GLU A 48 25.17 7.60 0.58
CA GLU A 48 26.00 6.55 -0.03
C GLU A 48 25.24 5.21 -0.20
N ARG A 49 23.92 5.20 0.01
CA ARG A 49 23.13 3.97 0.06
C ARG A 49 22.21 3.84 -1.13
N VAL A 50 22.22 2.65 -1.75
CA VAL A 50 21.19 2.22 -2.68
C VAL A 50 19.98 1.75 -1.88
N MET A 51 18.82 2.38 -2.10
CA MET A 51 17.57 2.08 -1.41
C MET A 51 16.46 1.75 -2.40
N ASN A 52 15.85 0.58 -2.26
CA ASN A 52 14.62 0.23 -2.95
C ASN A 52 13.43 0.76 -2.15
N LEU A 53 12.94 1.93 -2.54
CA LEU A 53 11.78 2.54 -1.92
C LEU A 53 10.50 1.96 -2.50
N ARG A 54 9.46 1.94 -1.69
CA ARG A 54 8.09 1.59 -2.05
C ARG A 54 7.19 2.80 -1.87
N LEU A 55 6.11 2.89 -2.65
CA LEU A 55 5.15 3.98 -2.48
C LEU A 55 4.58 3.94 -1.06
N PRO A 56 4.63 5.07 -0.32
CA PRO A 56 4.07 5.14 1.01
C PRO A 56 2.54 5.05 0.98
N PHE A 57 1.97 4.67 2.12
CA PHE A 57 0.52 4.78 2.30
C PHE A 57 0.12 6.26 2.44
N ALA A 58 -1.05 6.66 1.92
CA ALA A 58 -1.56 8.02 2.12
C ALA A 58 -2.40 8.12 3.40
N GLN A 59 -3.71 7.85 3.31
CA GLN A 59 -4.57 7.81 4.49
C GLN A 59 -5.82 6.94 4.29
N ASN A 60 -6.39 6.52 5.42
CA ASN A 60 -7.72 5.95 5.59
C ASN A 60 -8.60 6.83 6.51
N TYR A 61 -8.31 8.13 6.61
CA TYR A 61 -8.99 9.12 7.46
C TYR A 61 -8.89 8.90 8.98
N GLU A 62 -8.43 7.74 9.46
CA GLU A 62 -8.29 7.41 10.89
C GLU A 62 -7.40 8.40 11.68
N ARG A 63 -6.39 9.01 11.04
CA ARG A 63 -5.57 10.08 11.65
C ARG A 63 -6.13 11.49 11.47
N ALA A 64 -6.93 11.69 10.43
CA ALA A 64 -7.50 12.99 10.08
C ALA A 64 -8.67 13.38 11.00
N GLU A 65 -9.36 12.41 11.61
CA GLU A 65 -10.41 12.65 12.61
C GLU A 65 -9.90 13.42 13.85
N LEU A 66 -8.59 13.42 14.08
CA LEU A 66 -7.93 14.11 15.18
C LEU A 66 -7.23 15.41 14.76
N ALA A 67 -7.32 15.78 13.48
CA ALA A 67 -6.73 17.00 12.94
C ALA A 67 -7.81 18.08 12.75
N GLU A 68 -7.47 19.32 13.11
CA GLU A 68 -8.37 20.47 12.92
C GLU A 68 -8.54 20.86 11.44
N GLN A 69 -7.67 20.35 10.55
CA GLN A 69 -7.66 20.64 9.12
C GLN A 69 -7.61 19.33 8.29
N PRO A 70 -8.28 19.29 7.13
CA PRO A 70 -8.21 18.14 6.22
C PRO A 70 -6.80 17.99 5.64
N TRP A 71 -6.28 16.76 5.66
CA TRP A 71 -4.98 16.46 5.05
C TRP A 71 -5.16 16.18 3.55
N GLU A 72 -4.48 16.98 2.72
CA GLU A 72 -4.53 16.87 1.26
C GLU A 72 -3.26 16.18 0.74
N PHE A 73 -3.28 14.86 0.73
CA PHE A 73 -2.20 14.10 0.11
C PHE A 73 -2.11 14.41 -1.38
N VAL A 74 -0.89 14.50 -1.90
CA VAL A 74 -0.57 14.62 -3.33
C VAL A 74 -1.28 13.49 -4.08
N GLY A 75 -2.18 13.88 -5.00
CA GLY A 75 -2.99 12.92 -5.75
C GLY A 75 -4.11 12.24 -4.95
N GLY A 76 -4.46 12.77 -3.78
CA GLY A 76 -5.60 12.34 -2.96
C GLY A 76 -5.55 10.88 -2.48
N GLY A 77 -4.38 10.24 -2.50
CA GLY A 77 -4.25 8.79 -2.28
C GLY A 77 -4.69 7.92 -3.46
N LYS A 78 -5.00 8.52 -4.61
CA LYS A 78 -5.59 7.86 -5.80
C LYS A 78 -4.75 7.97 -7.06
N ALA A 79 -3.82 8.91 -7.11
CA ALA A 79 -2.97 9.11 -8.28
C ALA A 79 -2.09 7.88 -8.56
N GLY A 80 -1.81 7.63 -9.84
CA GLY A 80 -0.99 6.49 -10.26
C GLY A 80 0.48 6.63 -9.83
N PRO A 81 1.23 5.51 -9.77
CA PRO A 81 2.63 5.49 -9.36
C PRO A 81 3.56 6.44 -10.11
N ALA A 82 3.38 6.63 -11.42
CA ALA A 82 4.25 7.51 -12.21
C ALA A 82 4.23 8.95 -11.67
N PHE A 83 3.02 9.51 -11.49
CA PHE A 83 2.83 10.85 -10.93
C PHE A 83 3.37 10.95 -9.49
N LEU A 84 3.11 9.95 -8.65
CA LEU A 84 3.59 9.94 -7.28
C LEU A 84 5.13 9.89 -7.23
N TRP A 85 5.78 9.13 -8.12
CA TRP A 85 7.23 9.05 -8.18
C TRP A 85 7.90 10.31 -8.70
N GLU A 86 7.24 11.09 -9.56
CA GLU A 86 7.70 12.43 -9.95
C GLU A 86 7.72 13.34 -8.72
N ALA A 87 6.61 13.44 -7.99
CA ALA A 87 6.53 14.24 -6.76
C ALA A 87 7.52 13.77 -5.68
N ILE A 88 7.68 12.46 -5.48
CA ILE A 88 8.66 11.91 -4.52
C ILE A 88 10.08 12.30 -4.91
N THR A 89 10.42 12.24 -6.21
CA THR A 89 11.76 12.65 -6.68
C THR A 89 12.04 14.10 -6.31
N GLU A 90 11.09 15.00 -6.59
CA GLU A 90 11.21 16.42 -6.22
C GLU A 90 11.37 16.62 -4.71
N ILE A 91 10.61 15.89 -3.89
CA ILE A 91 10.71 15.96 -2.42
C ILE A 91 12.10 15.50 -1.94
N LEU A 92 12.61 14.39 -2.46
CA LEU A 92 13.90 13.84 -2.07
C LEU A 92 15.09 14.70 -2.54
N GLU A 93 14.89 15.50 -3.58
CA GLU A 93 15.90 16.45 -4.07
C GLU A 93 15.88 17.80 -3.32
N SER A 94 14.84 18.06 -2.53
CA SER A 94 14.65 19.31 -1.81
C SER A 94 15.68 19.54 -0.69
N ASP A 95 15.96 20.82 -0.41
CA ASP A 95 16.83 21.19 0.71
C ASP A 95 16.25 20.78 2.08
N GLY A 96 14.92 20.74 2.19
CA GLY A 96 14.24 20.27 3.39
C GLY A 96 14.54 18.79 3.70
N PHE A 97 14.55 17.93 2.68
CA PHE A 97 14.91 16.53 2.86
C PHE A 97 16.40 16.36 3.12
N ARG A 98 17.26 17.16 2.46
CA ARG A 98 18.72 17.14 2.71
C ARG A 98 19.05 17.49 4.17
N GLU A 99 18.41 18.53 4.72
CA GLU A 99 18.61 18.92 6.12
C GLU A 99 18.08 17.87 7.09
N TYR A 100 16.94 17.25 6.76
CA TYR A 100 16.43 16.10 7.51
C TYR A 100 17.42 14.94 7.54
N ALA A 101 17.89 14.48 6.38
CA ALA A 101 18.83 13.37 6.27
C ALA A 101 20.13 13.65 7.04
N LYS A 102 20.69 14.85 6.88
CA LYS A 102 21.88 15.30 7.61
C LYS A 102 21.65 15.29 9.13
N THR A 103 20.48 15.75 9.58
CA THR A 103 20.13 15.77 11.01
C THR A 103 20.00 14.36 11.57
N LEU A 104 19.46 13.40 10.82
CA LEU A 104 19.41 12.01 11.27
C LEU A 104 20.80 11.41 11.45
N GLN A 105 21.74 11.75 10.57
CA GLN A 105 23.09 11.16 10.49
C GLN A 105 24.16 11.87 11.32
N ASP A 106 23.80 12.73 12.27
CA ASP A 106 24.75 13.53 13.06
C ASP A 106 25.51 12.75 14.17
N GLY A 107 25.32 11.43 14.27
CA GLY A 107 25.96 10.56 15.27
C GLY A 107 25.38 10.67 16.69
N ARG A 108 24.28 11.38 16.90
CA ARG A 108 23.66 11.57 18.22
C ARG A 108 22.28 10.95 18.26
N GLU A 109 21.91 10.35 19.38
CA GLU A 109 20.54 9.90 19.58
C GLU A 109 19.58 11.09 19.71
N LYS A 110 18.38 10.98 19.13
CA LYS A 110 17.33 12.00 19.19
C LYS A 110 15.95 11.39 19.01
N VAL A 111 14.93 12.13 19.43
CA VAL A 111 13.55 11.86 19.04
C VAL A 111 13.17 12.84 17.94
N VAL A 112 12.83 12.32 16.77
CA VAL A 112 12.25 13.08 15.65
C VAL A 112 10.77 13.26 15.94
N ILE A 113 10.30 14.49 15.94
CA ILE A 113 8.91 14.83 16.20
C ILE A 113 8.35 15.42 14.91
N PHE A 114 7.45 14.69 14.27
CA PHE A 114 6.77 15.19 13.08
C PHE A 114 5.57 16.04 13.48
N ASP A 115 5.26 17.01 12.64
CA ASP A 115 4.02 17.77 12.68
C ASP A 115 3.34 17.59 11.32
N ILE A 116 2.40 16.64 11.26
CA ILE A 116 1.77 16.24 9.99
C ILE A 116 0.94 17.39 9.41
N PRO A 117 0.07 18.09 10.19
CA PRO A 117 -0.68 19.24 9.68
C PRO A 117 0.21 20.34 9.11
N GLU A 118 1.27 20.70 9.83
CA GLU A 118 2.19 21.75 9.39
C GLU A 118 3.22 21.27 8.35
N ARG A 119 3.27 19.97 8.07
CA ARG A 119 4.24 19.32 7.18
C ARG A 119 5.68 19.68 7.57
N THR A 120 5.95 19.66 8.87
CA THR A 120 7.28 19.96 9.42
C THR A 120 7.76 18.85 10.33
N TRP A 121 9.01 18.97 10.77
CA TRP A 121 9.60 18.10 11.77
C TRP A 121 10.56 18.90 12.64
N THR A 122 10.73 18.43 13.87
CA THR A 122 11.71 18.94 14.82
C THR A 122 12.43 17.77 15.48
N THR A 123 13.46 18.05 16.28
CA THR A 123 14.13 17.01 17.07
C THR A 123 14.23 17.43 18.53
N SER A 124 14.05 16.45 19.42
CA SER A 124 14.39 16.57 20.84
C SER A 124 15.60 15.69 21.14
N ARG A 125 16.57 16.25 21.86
CA ARG A 125 17.70 15.52 22.44
C ARG A 125 17.62 15.47 23.97
N ASP A 126 16.45 15.79 24.52
CA ASP A 126 16.22 15.67 25.95
C ASP A 126 16.37 14.19 26.37
N ILE A 127 17.20 13.95 27.39
CA ILE A 127 17.45 12.61 27.91
C ILE A 127 16.16 11.94 28.42
N PHE A 128 15.21 12.71 28.94
CA PHE A 128 13.92 12.20 29.41
C PHE A 128 13.02 11.78 28.24
N ASP A 129 13.03 12.51 27.12
CA ASP A 129 12.26 12.12 25.94
C ASP A 129 12.82 10.82 25.34
N ILE A 130 14.15 10.74 25.21
CA ILE A 130 14.84 9.55 24.71
C ILE A 130 14.59 8.34 25.62
N ALA A 131 14.77 8.50 26.93
CA ALA A 131 14.58 7.42 27.90
C ALA A 131 13.13 6.90 27.92
N ARG A 132 12.13 7.80 27.80
CA ARG A 132 10.72 7.41 27.69
C ARG A 132 10.44 6.59 26.44
N MET A 133 10.95 7.03 25.28
CA MET A 133 10.77 6.29 24.03
C MET A 133 11.41 4.89 24.13
N LYS A 134 12.61 4.78 24.71
CA LYS A 134 13.28 3.48 24.97
C LYS A 134 12.49 2.58 25.92
N ALA A 135 11.83 3.16 26.91
CA ALA A 135 10.98 2.43 27.85
C ALA A 135 9.59 2.06 27.29
N GLY A 136 9.28 2.42 26.03
CA GLY A 136 7.97 2.18 25.41
C GLY A 136 6.87 3.13 25.89
N SER A 137 7.21 4.19 26.63
CA SER A 137 6.26 5.21 27.10
C SER A 137 6.02 6.26 26.02
N TYR A 138 5.38 5.86 24.92
CA TYR A 138 5.10 6.72 23.78
C TYR A 138 4.18 7.90 24.14
N ARG A 139 4.55 9.11 23.68
CA ARG A 139 3.79 10.35 23.92
C ARG A 139 3.27 11.02 22.66
N GLY A 140 3.59 10.46 21.49
CA GLY A 140 3.14 11.03 20.23
C GLY A 140 1.62 11.00 20.11
N LEU A 141 1.11 11.99 19.40
CA LEU A 141 -0.30 12.04 19.00
C LEU A 141 -0.40 11.56 17.54
N PRO A 142 -1.57 11.10 17.08
CA PRO A 142 -1.70 10.62 15.71
C PRO A 142 -1.31 11.65 14.62
N HIS A 143 -1.49 12.94 14.89
CA HIS A 143 -1.05 14.05 14.03
C HIS A 143 0.38 14.54 14.29
N ARG A 144 1.02 14.07 15.38
CA ARG A 144 2.39 14.43 15.79
C ARG A 144 3.15 13.19 16.27
N PRO A 145 3.55 12.28 15.36
CA PRO A 145 4.25 11.06 15.74
C PRO A 145 5.70 11.34 16.17
N TYR A 146 6.16 10.55 17.14
CA TYR A 146 7.50 10.65 17.73
C TYR A 146 8.30 9.42 17.29
N VAL A 147 9.48 9.61 16.72
CA VAL A 147 10.31 8.49 16.23
C VAL A 147 11.69 8.58 16.85
N LEU A 148 12.06 7.55 17.62
CA LEU A 148 13.41 7.44 18.15
C LEU A 148 14.38 7.14 17.01
N ASN A 149 15.41 7.97 16.86
CA ASN A 149 16.48 7.80 15.89
C ASN A 149 17.84 7.76 16.62
N GLN A 150 18.67 6.81 16.24
CA GLN A 150 19.95 6.53 16.92
C GLN A 150 21.11 7.45 16.50
N GLY A 151 20.90 8.36 15.56
CA GLY A 151 22.00 9.16 14.99
C GLY A 151 22.79 8.45 13.88
N ASN A 152 22.34 7.27 13.48
CA ASN A 152 23.00 6.40 12.51
C ASN A 152 22.63 6.80 11.08
N GLU A 153 23.00 5.94 10.13
CA GLU A 153 22.61 6.08 8.74
C GLU A 153 21.09 6.16 8.55
N ILE A 154 20.68 6.93 7.54
CA ILE A 154 19.29 6.98 7.10
C ILE A 154 18.83 5.60 6.61
N THR A 155 17.60 5.24 6.97
CA THR A 155 16.94 3.97 6.62
C THR A 155 15.74 4.21 5.70
N GLN A 156 15.25 3.14 5.06
CA GLN A 156 14.00 3.23 4.27
C GLN A 156 12.82 3.70 5.11
N SER A 157 12.77 3.32 6.39
CA SER A 157 11.72 3.75 7.31
C SER A 157 11.78 5.24 7.62
N ASP A 158 12.97 5.83 7.68
CA ASP A 158 13.13 7.29 7.84
C ASP A 158 12.63 8.04 6.59
N VAL A 159 12.99 7.55 5.40
CA VAL A 159 12.51 8.11 4.13
C VAL A 159 10.99 8.00 4.04
N TYR A 160 10.42 6.83 4.37
CA TYR A 160 8.98 6.63 4.46
C TYR A 160 8.32 7.65 5.39
N ASN A 161 8.85 7.82 6.61
CA ASN A 161 8.29 8.75 7.59
C ASN A 161 8.29 10.19 7.07
N TYR A 162 9.36 10.61 6.39
CA TYR A 162 9.43 11.94 5.79
C TYR A 162 8.42 12.11 4.65
N LEU A 163 8.35 11.16 3.71
CA LEU A 163 7.40 11.21 2.60
C LEU A 163 5.95 11.22 3.09
N TYR A 164 5.66 10.44 4.13
CA TYR A 164 4.33 10.39 4.75
C TYR A 164 4.00 11.70 5.50
N CYS A 165 4.84 12.11 6.46
CA CYS A 165 4.52 13.20 7.38
C CYS A 165 4.70 14.60 6.77
N VAL A 166 5.74 14.78 5.94
CA VAL A 166 6.13 16.09 5.38
C VAL A 166 5.76 16.16 3.90
N GLY A 167 6.07 15.09 3.16
CA GLY A 167 5.77 14.99 1.75
C GLY A 167 4.27 14.97 1.44
N TRP A 168 3.46 14.41 2.34
CA TRP A 168 2.04 14.13 2.09
C TRP A 168 1.84 13.42 0.75
N VAL A 169 2.69 12.45 0.45
CA VAL A 169 2.62 11.70 -0.79
C VAL A 169 2.38 10.24 -0.46
N GLY A 170 1.54 9.56 -1.24
CA GLY A 170 1.24 8.16 -1.04
C GLY A 170 -0.01 7.70 -1.77
N LEU A 171 -0.28 6.41 -1.63
CA LEU A 171 -1.41 5.72 -2.23
C LEU A 171 -2.24 5.07 -1.12
N ASP A 172 -3.55 5.31 -1.08
CA ASP A 172 -4.42 4.60 -0.13
C ASP A 172 -4.76 3.19 -0.64
N CYS A 173 -5.40 2.38 0.21
CA CYS A 173 -5.68 0.98 -0.10
C CYS A 173 -6.54 0.82 -1.36
N SER A 174 -7.60 1.62 -1.49
CA SER A 174 -8.51 1.58 -2.64
C SER A 174 -7.92 2.23 -3.90
N GLY A 175 -7.07 3.26 -3.76
CA GLY A 175 -6.27 3.82 -4.85
C GLY A 175 -5.29 2.79 -5.39
N PHE A 176 -4.66 1.99 -4.52
CA PHE A 176 -3.80 0.88 -4.89
C PHE A 176 -4.57 -0.22 -5.62
N VAL A 177 -5.71 -0.67 -5.07
CA VAL A 177 -6.59 -1.64 -5.74
C VAL A 177 -7.01 -1.11 -7.13
N TRP A 178 -7.41 0.14 -7.23
CA TRP A 178 -7.84 0.74 -8.49
C TRP A 178 -6.70 0.81 -9.52
N HIS A 179 -5.49 1.19 -9.10
CA HIS A 179 -4.29 1.19 -9.95
C HIS A 179 -4.02 -0.22 -10.52
N VAL A 180 -3.98 -1.23 -9.64
CA VAL A 180 -3.73 -2.62 -10.04
C VAL A 180 -4.77 -3.12 -11.05
N LEU A 181 -6.05 -2.91 -10.77
CA LEU A 181 -7.14 -3.35 -11.65
C LEU A 181 -7.15 -2.58 -12.97
N SER A 182 -6.95 -1.25 -12.94
CA SER A 182 -6.91 -0.41 -14.15
C SER A 182 -5.73 -0.76 -15.05
N TYR A 183 -4.56 -1.01 -14.47
CA TYR A 183 -3.38 -1.45 -15.21
C TYR A 183 -3.62 -2.80 -15.88
N THR A 184 -4.16 -3.76 -15.12
CA THR A 184 -4.48 -5.10 -15.60
C THR A 184 -5.53 -5.06 -16.70
N ALA A 185 -6.59 -4.26 -16.53
CA ALA A 185 -7.62 -4.04 -17.54
C ALA A 185 -7.04 -3.52 -18.86
N ARG A 186 -6.15 -2.52 -18.77
CA ARG A 186 -5.49 -1.92 -19.93
C ARG A 186 -4.62 -2.92 -20.68
N LYS A 187 -3.86 -3.77 -19.98
CA LYS A 187 -3.08 -4.87 -20.59
C LYS A 187 -3.98 -5.87 -21.33
N GLY A 188 -5.20 -6.09 -20.82
CA GLY A 188 -6.25 -6.88 -21.47
C GLY A 188 -7.08 -6.14 -22.53
N GLY A 189 -6.76 -4.87 -22.83
CA GLY A 189 -7.39 -4.08 -23.88
C GLY A 189 -8.60 -3.24 -23.46
N LEU A 190 -8.81 -3.00 -22.16
CA LEU A 190 -9.92 -2.20 -21.62
C LEU A 190 -9.44 -0.98 -20.85
N ASP A 191 -10.02 0.18 -21.14
CA ASP A 191 -9.94 1.35 -20.25
C ASP A 191 -11.00 1.25 -19.16
N LEU A 192 -10.58 0.82 -17.96
CA LEU A 192 -11.47 0.57 -16.83
C LEU A 192 -12.15 1.86 -16.33
N GLY A 193 -11.40 2.98 -16.31
CA GLY A 193 -11.94 4.27 -15.88
C GLY A 193 -13.03 4.78 -16.80
N ARG A 194 -12.85 4.62 -18.12
CA ARG A 194 -13.90 4.95 -19.09
C ARG A 194 -15.10 4.02 -18.96
N ALA A 195 -14.88 2.72 -18.79
CA ALA A 195 -15.94 1.72 -18.68
C ALA A 195 -16.82 1.91 -17.43
N LEU A 196 -16.20 2.25 -16.30
CA LEU A 196 -16.88 2.36 -15.00
C LEU A 196 -17.24 3.78 -14.58
N ARG A 197 -16.96 4.80 -15.41
CA ARG A 197 -17.18 6.22 -15.07
C ARG A 197 -18.55 6.50 -14.46
N THR A 198 -19.62 6.03 -15.09
CA THR A 198 -21.00 6.22 -14.60
C THR A 198 -21.23 5.49 -13.29
N ALA A 199 -20.74 4.25 -13.16
CA ALA A 199 -20.90 3.45 -11.95
C ALA A 199 -20.14 4.04 -10.74
N LEU A 200 -19.02 4.72 -11.00
CA LEU A 200 -18.25 5.46 -10.01
C LEU A 200 -18.87 6.83 -9.65
N GLY A 201 -19.87 7.30 -10.41
CA GLY A 201 -20.40 8.65 -10.26
C GLY A 201 -19.40 9.74 -10.64
N ALA A 202 -18.36 9.41 -11.40
CA ALA A 202 -17.30 10.34 -11.74
C ALA A 202 -17.78 11.36 -12.81
N PRO A 203 -17.61 12.69 -12.58
CA PRO A 203 -17.93 13.71 -13.58
C PRO A 203 -17.20 13.50 -14.91
N ARG A 204 -17.76 13.96 -16.03
CA ARG A 204 -17.22 13.69 -17.38
C ARG A 204 -15.74 14.07 -17.57
N ASN A 205 -15.32 15.18 -16.95
CA ASN A 205 -13.97 15.73 -17.10
C ASN A 205 -13.04 15.40 -15.91
N ALA A 206 -13.51 14.61 -14.95
CA ALA A 206 -12.70 14.20 -13.81
C ALA A 206 -11.98 12.88 -14.11
N ASP A 207 -10.87 12.62 -13.43
CA ASP A 207 -10.24 11.31 -13.45
C ASP A 207 -11.06 10.33 -12.57
N PRO A 208 -11.57 9.21 -13.12
CA PRO A 208 -12.35 8.23 -12.38
C PRO A 208 -11.63 7.61 -11.17
N ALA A 209 -10.30 7.60 -11.15
CA ALA A 209 -9.52 7.05 -10.03
C ALA A 209 -9.86 7.73 -8.70
N TYR A 210 -10.16 9.04 -8.72
CA TYR A 210 -10.52 9.81 -7.53
C TYR A 210 -11.86 9.41 -6.90
N TYR A 211 -12.68 8.63 -7.61
CA TYR A 211 -14.00 8.20 -7.19
C TYR A 211 -14.05 6.70 -6.85
N ALA A 212 -12.94 5.97 -7.06
CA ALA A 212 -12.80 4.57 -6.74
C ALA A 212 -12.37 4.37 -5.26
N GLY A 213 -13.32 4.54 -4.35
CA GLY A 213 -13.14 4.26 -2.92
C GLY A 213 -13.54 2.84 -2.50
N THR A 214 -13.17 2.42 -1.29
CA THR A 214 -13.62 1.14 -0.70
C THR A 214 -15.16 1.00 -0.70
N ALA A 215 -15.87 2.13 -0.55
CA ALA A 215 -17.33 2.19 -0.65
C ALA A 215 -17.87 1.75 -2.02
N PHE A 216 -17.17 2.03 -3.12
CA PHE A 216 -17.57 1.56 -4.46
C PHE A 216 -17.53 0.04 -4.54
N PHE A 217 -16.44 -0.58 -4.06
CA PHE A 217 -16.28 -2.03 -4.03
C PHE A 217 -17.28 -2.73 -3.09
N ASN A 218 -17.79 -2.03 -2.07
CA ASN A 218 -18.84 -2.54 -1.18
C ASN A 218 -20.27 -2.12 -1.61
N SER A 219 -20.44 -1.47 -2.76
CA SER A 219 -21.73 -0.95 -3.21
C SER A 219 -22.65 -2.03 -3.76
N ARG A 220 -23.93 -1.68 -3.98
CA ARG A 220 -24.91 -2.51 -4.72
C ARG A 220 -24.84 -2.31 -6.23
N SER A 221 -23.76 -1.70 -6.75
CA SER A 221 -23.59 -1.50 -8.18
C SER A 221 -23.62 -2.86 -8.92
N PRO A 222 -24.30 -2.97 -10.07
CA PRO A 222 -24.31 -4.20 -10.87
C PRO A 222 -22.92 -4.59 -11.41
N GLU A 223 -21.96 -3.66 -11.36
CA GLU A 223 -20.56 -3.88 -11.71
C GLU A 223 -19.77 -4.65 -10.66
N ILE A 224 -20.31 -4.77 -9.43
CA ILE A 224 -19.70 -5.52 -8.34
C ILE A 224 -20.37 -6.89 -8.24
N ILE A 225 -19.58 -7.94 -8.38
CA ILE A 225 -20.00 -9.33 -8.17
C ILE A 225 -19.51 -9.74 -6.78
N ALA A 226 -20.43 -10.08 -5.89
CA ALA A 226 -20.08 -10.69 -4.61
C ALA A 226 -19.56 -12.11 -4.84
N VAL A 227 -18.36 -12.39 -4.34
CA VAL A 227 -17.73 -13.72 -4.42
C VAL A 227 -17.83 -14.36 -3.05
N THR A 228 -18.36 -15.58 -2.98
CA THR A 228 -18.31 -16.36 -1.75
C THR A 228 -16.84 -16.64 -1.41
N ASP A 229 -16.43 -16.32 -0.20
CA ASP A 229 -15.02 -16.34 0.26
C ASP A 229 -14.43 -17.75 0.47
N ARG A 230 -14.93 -18.74 -0.26
CA ARG A 230 -14.32 -20.08 -0.33
C ARG A 230 -13.15 -20.06 -1.30
N VAL A 231 -12.04 -20.68 -0.92
CA VAL A 231 -10.81 -20.73 -1.73
C VAL A 231 -11.08 -21.18 -3.17
N GLY A 232 -11.95 -22.17 -3.37
CA GLY A 232 -12.36 -22.67 -4.68
C GLY A 232 -12.92 -21.60 -5.62
N ASN A 233 -13.56 -20.55 -5.09
CA ASN A 233 -14.18 -19.48 -5.89
C ASN A 233 -13.26 -18.30 -6.22
N LEU A 234 -12.13 -18.22 -5.50
CA LEU A 234 -11.19 -17.10 -5.61
C LEU A 234 -10.38 -17.18 -6.90
N ARG A 235 -10.08 -16.02 -7.47
CA ARG A 235 -9.32 -15.85 -8.71
C ARG A 235 -8.41 -14.62 -8.64
N PRO A 236 -7.32 -14.60 -9.42
CA PRO A 236 -6.57 -13.38 -9.70
C PRO A 236 -7.48 -12.20 -10.07
N GLY A 237 -7.25 -11.04 -9.45
CA GLY A 237 -8.03 -9.82 -9.65
C GLY A 237 -9.26 -9.68 -8.74
N ASP A 238 -9.57 -10.68 -7.90
CA ASP A 238 -10.57 -10.53 -6.84
C ASP A 238 -10.07 -9.55 -5.76
N VAL A 239 -10.98 -8.76 -5.22
CA VAL A 239 -10.71 -7.75 -4.19
C VAL A 239 -11.15 -8.26 -2.83
N LEU A 240 -10.21 -8.33 -1.89
CA LEU A 240 -10.48 -8.55 -0.47
C LEU A 240 -10.91 -7.22 0.17
N LEU A 241 -12.00 -7.25 0.92
CA LEU A 241 -12.52 -6.11 1.68
C LEU A 241 -12.55 -6.44 3.17
N PHE A 242 -12.06 -5.52 3.99
CA PHE A 242 -12.00 -5.68 5.44
C PHE A 242 -12.85 -4.64 6.14
N ARG A 243 -13.48 -5.07 7.25
CA ARG A 243 -14.39 -4.23 8.03
C ARG A 243 -13.69 -3.37 9.07
N GLY A 244 -14.31 -2.24 9.36
CA GLY A 244 -14.11 -1.43 10.56
C GLY A 244 -15.13 -1.76 11.65
N GLU A 245 -14.97 -1.13 12.82
CA GLU A 245 -15.84 -1.34 14.00
C GLU A 245 -17.29 -0.95 13.75
N ASP A 246 -17.54 0.04 12.90
CA ASP A 246 -18.87 0.50 12.50
C ASP A 246 -19.54 -0.40 11.43
N GLY A 247 -18.87 -1.49 11.05
CA GLY A 247 -19.29 -2.39 9.99
C GLY A 247 -19.07 -1.85 8.58
N SER A 248 -18.50 -0.65 8.39
CA SER A 248 -18.09 -0.17 7.07
C SER A 248 -16.90 -0.96 6.53
N MET A 249 -16.65 -0.88 5.22
CA MET A 249 -15.43 -1.45 4.62
C MET A 249 -14.36 -0.36 4.58
N VAL A 250 -13.26 -0.58 5.32
CA VAL A 250 -12.22 0.44 5.58
C VAL A 250 -10.88 0.10 4.92
N HIS A 251 -10.68 -1.14 4.50
CA HIS A 251 -9.45 -1.58 3.84
C HIS A 251 -9.74 -2.51 2.67
N SER A 252 -8.85 -2.49 1.68
CA SER A 252 -8.96 -3.33 0.49
C SER A 252 -7.60 -3.81 -0.03
N ALA A 253 -7.59 -4.98 -0.64
CA ALA A 253 -6.41 -5.61 -1.24
C ALA A 253 -6.80 -6.43 -2.49
N VAL A 254 -5.84 -6.74 -3.36
CA VAL A 254 -6.08 -7.53 -4.59
C VAL A 254 -5.42 -8.88 -4.48
N ILE A 255 -6.17 -9.95 -4.74
CA ILE A 255 -5.62 -11.29 -4.93
C ILE A 255 -4.86 -11.31 -6.25
N GLN A 256 -3.56 -11.58 -6.19
CA GLN A 256 -2.75 -11.75 -7.38
C GLN A 256 -2.82 -13.20 -7.89
N SER A 257 -2.67 -14.19 -7.01
CA SER A 257 -2.62 -15.60 -7.41
C SER A 257 -3.29 -16.51 -6.39
N VAL A 258 -3.78 -17.66 -6.86
CA VAL A 258 -4.37 -18.73 -6.05
C VAL A 258 -3.78 -20.05 -6.53
N ASP A 259 -2.78 -20.56 -5.80
CA ASP A 259 -2.18 -21.86 -6.00
C ASP A 259 -2.90 -22.88 -5.10
N ARG A 260 -3.79 -23.67 -5.72
CA ARG A 260 -4.59 -24.69 -5.02
C ARG A 260 -3.80 -25.93 -4.67
N ASP A 261 -2.74 -26.22 -5.42
CA ASP A 261 -1.93 -27.42 -5.23
C ASP A 261 -0.97 -27.22 -4.05
N GLN A 262 -0.41 -26.02 -3.92
CA GLN A 262 0.48 -25.66 -2.81
C GLN A 262 -0.25 -25.11 -1.59
N GLY A 263 -1.54 -24.76 -1.71
CA GLY A 263 -2.31 -24.21 -0.60
C GLY A 263 -1.96 -22.75 -0.30
N ILE A 264 -1.69 -21.94 -1.33
CA ILE A 264 -1.18 -20.57 -1.20
C ILE A 264 -2.03 -19.59 -2.01
N ILE A 265 -2.49 -18.52 -1.37
CA ILE A 265 -3.00 -17.32 -2.05
C ILE A 265 -1.99 -16.20 -1.84
N ARG A 266 -1.50 -15.59 -2.92
CA ARG A 266 -0.73 -14.34 -2.84
C ARG A 266 -1.67 -13.17 -3.11
N TYR A 267 -1.64 -12.16 -2.24
CA TYR A 267 -2.35 -10.90 -2.44
C TYR A 267 -1.40 -9.71 -2.25
N VAL A 268 -1.77 -8.57 -2.83
CA VAL A 268 -1.01 -7.32 -2.77
C VAL A 268 -1.87 -6.21 -2.19
N GLN A 269 -1.25 -5.32 -1.43
CA GLN A 269 -1.95 -4.25 -0.71
C GLN A 269 -1.06 -3.02 -0.47
N CYS A 270 -1.69 -1.94 0.00
CA CYS A 270 -0.99 -0.76 0.49
C CYS A 270 -1.57 -0.38 1.86
N THR A 271 -0.76 -0.42 2.93
CA THR A 271 -1.13 0.00 4.29
C THR A 271 0.11 0.36 5.09
N ASP A 272 -0.05 1.24 6.07
CA ASP A 272 0.96 1.60 7.07
C ASP A 272 0.91 0.72 8.33
N GLU A 273 -0.13 -0.08 8.52
CA GLU A 273 -0.25 -1.06 9.61
C GLU A 273 0.48 -2.38 9.29
N ALA A 274 1.78 -2.27 9.04
CA ALA A 274 2.65 -3.36 8.59
C ALA A 274 4.01 -3.29 9.32
N PRO A 275 4.84 -4.37 9.28
CA PRO A 275 6.23 -4.27 9.69
C PRO A 275 6.92 -3.04 9.06
N LEU A 276 7.87 -2.42 9.77
CA LEU A 276 8.47 -1.15 9.32
C LEU A 276 9.10 -1.19 7.93
N SER A 277 9.61 -2.36 7.53
CA SER A 277 10.19 -2.64 6.22
C SER A 277 9.15 -2.86 5.11
N GLU A 278 7.87 -3.01 5.48
CA GLU A 278 6.76 -3.38 4.59
C GLU A 278 5.70 -2.29 4.45
N ARG A 279 5.73 -1.23 5.27
CA ARG A 279 4.77 -0.11 5.21
C ARG A 279 4.66 0.51 3.81
N GLY A 280 3.43 0.81 3.38
CA GLY A 280 3.11 1.21 2.01
C GLY A 280 2.76 -0.01 1.16
N ALA A 281 3.11 0.01 -0.13
CA ALA A 281 2.83 -1.11 -1.04
C ALA A 281 3.67 -2.36 -0.67
N HIS A 282 3.01 -3.51 -0.51
CA HIS A 282 3.66 -4.80 -0.24
C HIS A 282 2.80 -6.00 -0.66
N GLU A 283 3.41 -7.19 -0.68
CA GLU A 283 2.71 -8.46 -0.83
C GLU A 283 2.51 -9.20 0.49
N SER A 284 1.53 -10.10 0.50
CA SER A 284 1.19 -10.94 1.64
C SER A 284 0.62 -12.27 1.16
N TYR A 285 0.57 -13.25 2.07
CA TYR A 285 0.19 -14.63 1.74
C TYR A 285 -0.87 -15.15 2.70
N ILE A 286 -1.72 -16.03 2.17
CA ILE A 286 -2.69 -16.81 2.91
C ILE A 286 -2.39 -18.28 2.63
N TYR A 287 -2.17 -19.06 3.70
CA TYR A 287 -1.96 -20.50 3.61
C TYR A 287 -3.20 -21.26 4.05
N PHE A 288 -3.58 -22.27 3.28
CA PHE A 288 -4.72 -23.16 3.53
C PHE A 288 -4.34 -24.61 3.22
N ASP A 289 -5.14 -25.56 3.70
CA ASP A 289 -4.95 -26.98 3.38
C ASP A 289 -5.37 -27.27 1.92
N PRO A 290 -4.44 -27.70 1.04
CA PRO A 290 -4.75 -28.02 -0.36
C PRO A 290 -5.84 -29.08 -0.53
N SER A 291 -5.99 -29.98 0.47
CA SER A 291 -7.01 -31.04 0.45
C SER A 291 -8.43 -30.53 0.74
N SER A 292 -8.55 -29.26 1.16
CA SER A 292 -9.82 -28.62 1.54
C SER A 292 -10.10 -27.35 0.71
N PRO A 293 -10.33 -27.47 -0.61
CA PRO A 293 -10.48 -26.32 -1.50
C PRO A 293 -11.76 -25.49 -1.24
N ASP A 294 -12.74 -26.02 -0.52
CA ASP A 294 -13.96 -25.32 -0.15
C ASP A 294 -13.86 -24.51 1.15
N MET A 295 -12.68 -24.47 1.78
CA MET A 295 -12.45 -23.73 3.01
C MET A 295 -12.72 -22.24 2.82
N SER A 296 -13.46 -21.64 3.75
CA SER A 296 -13.71 -20.19 3.75
C SER A 296 -12.48 -19.46 4.26
N LEU A 297 -12.18 -18.27 3.73
CA LEU A 297 -11.19 -17.32 4.27
C LEU A 297 -11.44 -16.93 5.74
N LYS A 298 -12.64 -17.24 6.27
CA LYS A 298 -13.02 -17.06 7.68
C LYS A 298 -12.70 -18.26 8.57
N ASP A 299 -12.19 -19.34 8.02
CA ASP A 299 -11.75 -20.50 8.81
C ASP A 299 -10.52 -20.13 9.65
N GLU A 300 -10.51 -20.52 10.92
CA GLU A 300 -9.39 -20.23 11.84
C GLU A 300 -8.12 -21.03 11.52
N SER A 301 -8.24 -22.15 10.78
CA SER A 301 -7.09 -22.91 10.31
C SER A 301 -6.32 -22.21 9.20
N ILE A 302 -6.92 -21.23 8.52
CA ILE A 302 -6.25 -20.43 7.50
C ILE A 302 -5.26 -19.45 8.15
N ARG A 303 -4.01 -19.52 7.71
CA ARG A 303 -2.92 -18.69 8.21
C ARG A 303 -2.65 -17.51 7.29
N TRP A 304 -2.81 -16.31 7.83
CA TRP A 304 -2.48 -15.05 7.16
C TRP A 304 -1.10 -14.57 7.60
N THR A 305 -0.25 -14.16 6.64
CA THR A 305 1.11 -13.68 6.97
C THR A 305 1.16 -12.21 7.33
N GLN A 306 0.24 -11.38 6.81
CA GLN A 306 0.27 -9.95 7.09
C GLN A 306 0.05 -9.70 8.58
N LYS A 307 1.12 -9.32 9.26
CA LYS A 307 1.07 -8.89 10.66
C LYS A 307 0.75 -7.42 10.72
N ARG A 308 -0.05 -7.04 11.70
CA ARG A 308 -0.45 -5.64 11.88
C ARG A 308 0.31 -5.02 13.02
N TYR A 309 1.04 -3.97 12.69
CA TYR A 309 1.88 -3.20 13.58
C TYR A 309 1.37 -1.76 13.66
N PRO A 310 1.71 -1.02 14.71
CA PRO A 310 1.44 0.41 14.73
C PRO A 310 2.15 1.11 13.57
N PRO A 311 1.54 2.13 12.92
CA PRO A 311 2.20 2.81 11.81
C PRO A 311 3.49 3.52 12.19
N PHE A 312 3.61 4.01 13.43
CA PHE A 312 4.88 4.49 14.00
C PHE A 312 5.30 3.67 15.24
N PRO A 313 6.61 3.40 15.41
CA PRO A 313 7.11 2.70 16.59
C PRO A 313 6.66 3.35 17.91
N GLY A 314 6.03 2.58 18.77
CA GLY A 314 5.54 3.02 20.08
C GLY A 314 4.06 3.44 20.10
N GLU A 315 3.42 3.70 18.96
CA GLU A 315 1.98 3.89 18.92
C GLU A 315 1.22 2.62 19.34
N LYS A 316 -0.05 2.79 19.69
CA LYS A 316 -0.94 1.66 19.97
C LYS A 316 -1.11 0.83 18.70
N ALA A 317 -0.78 -0.45 18.78
CA ALA A 317 -0.99 -1.38 17.70
C ALA A 317 -2.48 -1.56 17.37
N SER A 318 -2.76 -2.01 16.15
CA SER A 318 -4.08 -2.49 15.77
C SER A 318 -4.61 -3.52 16.79
N PRO A 319 -5.92 -3.53 17.10
CA PRO A 319 -6.52 -4.57 17.94
C PRO A 319 -6.42 -5.98 17.30
N PHE A 320 -6.11 -6.05 16.01
CA PHE A 320 -5.92 -7.29 15.28
C PHE A 320 -4.43 -7.59 15.13
N SER A 321 -4.01 -8.82 15.45
CA SER A 321 -2.60 -9.22 15.28
C SER A 321 -2.20 -9.44 13.82
N ASP A 322 -3.17 -9.72 12.96
CA ASP A 322 -2.98 -9.95 11.52
C ASP A 322 -4.26 -9.68 10.73
N ASP A 323 -4.13 -9.67 9.40
CA ASP A 323 -5.24 -9.50 8.47
C ASP A 323 -6.29 -10.59 8.59
N GLY A 324 -5.92 -11.82 8.98
CA GLY A 324 -6.86 -12.92 9.18
C GLY A 324 -7.83 -12.63 10.31
N LYS A 325 -7.30 -12.19 11.46
CA LYS A 325 -8.15 -11.72 12.57
C LYS A 325 -9.02 -10.53 12.19
N ARG A 326 -8.50 -9.57 11.41
CA ARG A 326 -9.29 -8.44 10.89
C ARG A 326 -10.41 -8.94 9.97
N TYR A 327 -10.11 -9.88 9.08
CA TYR A 327 -11.06 -10.43 8.11
C TYR A 327 -12.19 -11.19 8.81
N ARG A 328 -11.91 -11.84 9.94
CA ARG A 328 -12.90 -12.56 10.75
C ARG A 328 -13.65 -11.68 11.74
N ALA A 329 -13.14 -10.48 12.03
CA ALA A 329 -13.74 -9.55 12.96
C ALA A 329 -15.14 -9.10 12.52
N PHE A 330 -15.93 -8.60 13.48
CA PHE A 330 -17.28 -8.09 13.27
C PHE A 330 -18.22 -9.10 12.58
N PRO A 331 -18.36 -10.33 13.11
CA PRO A 331 -19.24 -11.36 12.54
C PRO A 331 -20.71 -10.94 12.49
N GLU A 332 -21.16 -10.04 13.37
CA GLU A 332 -22.47 -9.38 13.34
C GLU A 332 -22.72 -8.59 12.04
N HIS A 333 -21.64 -8.16 11.38
CA HIS A 333 -21.67 -7.54 10.06
C HIS A 333 -21.31 -8.54 8.94
N GLY A 334 -21.06 -9.81 9.28
CA GLY A 334 -20.68 -10.88 8.36
C GLY A 334 -19.18 -10.92 8.02
N GLY A 335 -18.35 -10.18 8.75
CA GLY A 335 -16.90 -10.09 8.56
C GLY A 335 -16.47 -9.59 7.18
N GLY A 336 -15.21 -9.86 6.83
CA GLY A 336 -14.61 -9.54 5.55
C GLY A 336 -15.35 -10.18 4.37
N ARG A 337 -15.15 -9.61 3.18
CA ARG A 337 -15.81 -10.02 1.94
C ARG A 337 -14.83 -10.08 0.78
N VAL A 338 -15.20 -10.85 -0.23
CA VAL A 338 -14.53 -10.86 -1.52
C VAL A 338 -15.48 -10.35 -2.59
N VAL A 339 -14.99 -9.48 -3.45
CA VAL A 339 -15.75 -8.97 -4.60
C VAL A 339 -14.93 -9.05 -5.88
N ARG A 340 -15.61 -9.07 -7.01
CA ARG A 340 -15.02 -9.06 -8.35
C ARG A 340 -15.65 -7.97 -9.19
N LEU A 341 -14.84 -7.22 -9.92
CA LEU A 341 -15.35 -6.27 -10.92
C LEU A 341 -15.79 -7.02 -12.17
N ARG A 342 -17.06 -6.87 -12.56
CA ARG A 342 -17.63 -7.49 -13.77
C ARG A 342 -16.84 -7.11 -15.02
N ALA A 343 -16.48 -5.83 -15.15
CA ALA A 343 -15.70 -5.31 -16.27
C ALA A 343 -14.34 -6.01 -16.48
N MET A 344 -13.79 -6.68 -15.46
CA MET A 344 -12.52 -7.39 -15.56
C MET A 344 -12.62 -8.75 -16.27
N GLU A 345 -13.81 -9.29 -16.48
CA GLU A 345 -13.99 -10.60 -17.12
C GLU A 345 -13.37 -10.67 -18.53
N GLY A 346 -13.63 -9.67 -19.36
CA GLY A 346 -13.07 -9.56 -20.71
C GLY A 346 -11.54 -9.46 -20.71
N PRO A 347 -10.95 -8.47 -20.00
CA PRO A 347 -9.50 -8.35 -19.86
C PRO A 347 -8.81 -9.61 -19.33
N ILE A 348 -9.36 -10.24 -18.29
CA ILE A 348 -8.81 -11.48 -17.70
C ILE A 348 -8.80 -12.61 -18.72
N ARG A 349 -9.90 -12.79 -19.46
CA ARG A 349 -9.98 -13.80 -20.53
C ARG A 349 -8.94 -13.54 -21.63
N ASN A 350 -8.80 -12.28 -22.06
CA ASN A 350 -7.83 -11.90 -23.09
C ASN A 350 -6.39 -12.15 -22.65
N LEU A 351 -6.05 -11.86 -21.40
CA LEU A 351 -4.71 -12.12 -20.85
C LEU A 351 -4.45 -13.62 -20.69
N SER A 352 -5.46 -14.39 -20.26
CA SER A 352 -5.34 -15.84 -20.10
C SER A 352 -5.16 -16.57 -21.44
N ALA A 353 -5.73 -16.03 -22.52
CA ALA A 353 -5.57 -16.58 -23.87
C ALA A 353 -4.19 -16.34 -24.50
N ARG A 354 -3.34 -15.52 -23.88
CA ARG A 354 -1.95 -15.25 -24.31
C ARG A 354 -0.92 -16.15 -23.62
N ARG A 355 -1.37 -17.12 -22.81
CA ARG A 355 -0.52 -18.08 -22.12
C ARG A 355 0.06 -19.12 -23.06
#